data_AF-A0A9Q9AQ87-F1
#
_entry.id   AF-A0A9Q9AQ87-F1
#
_cell.length_a   1.000
_cell.length_b   1.000
_cell.length_c   1.000
_cell.angle_alpha   90.00
_cell.angle_beta   90.00
_cell.angle_gamma   90.00
#
_symmetry.space_group_name_H-M   'P 1'
#
loop_
_entity.id
_entity.type
_entity.pdbx_description
1 polymer ?
#
loop_
_entity_poly.entity_id
_entity_poly.type
_entity_poly.pdbx_seq_one_letter_code
_entity_poly.pdbx_strand_id
1 'polypeptide(L)'
;MALRETSPLLALPQELRDLIYKYALDEVLPWPSGFQEWSKSCSIREDDRDALPTDARHDTNGGLIFHFPAHGPRPAWYNLLLCCRTTNKDIRQIVSTTALNQVSSLSPAVLDLSITSTTATTTWQRLPCHPQQISILQINIRLAHLWDTGIISGAPQSDNKIIRALFRVLQQYCKYGPHFSRKTPLARPLQLDAALLTVEPAFSTEESEYFFGNPSQQLATVSGVLMVWLGRLARSGLLSGSLGKIVWDCDYVYELTMGKEPLVFKVTGHPWDQADQETFRSLGYEWD
;
A
#
# COMPACT_ATOMS: atom_id res chain seq x y z
N MET A 1 7.12 51.60 0.83
CA MET A 1 6.03 50.61 0.80
C MET A 1 6.33 49.63 -0.31
N ALA A 2 6.77 48.40 0.00
CA ALA A 2 7.03 47.39 -1.01
C ALA A 2 5.69 46.92 -1.61
N LEU A 3 5.54 47.03 -2.92
CA LEU A 3 4.42 46.44 -3.66
C LEU A 3 4.46 44.93 -3.37
N ARG A 4 3.44 44.42 -2.67
CA ARG A 4 3.28 42.97 -2.50
C ARG A 4 2.99 42.40 -3.88
N GLU A 5 4.01 41.80 -4.49
CA GLU A 5 3.85 41.03 -5.71
C GLU A 5 2.79 39.96 -5.46
N THR A 6 1.66 40.09 -6.17
CA THR A 6 0.61 39.09 -6.15
C THR A 6 1.20 37.79 -6.69
N SER A 7 1.06 36.70 -5.94
CA SER A 7 1.54 35.37 -6.37
C SER A 7 1.10 35.11 -7.82
N PRO A 8 2.01 34.66 -8.70
CA PRO A 8 1.72 34.47 -10.12
C PRO A 8 0.57 33.48 -10.33
N LEU A 9 0.39 32.52 -9.41
CA LEU A 9 -0.76 31.60 -9.42
C LEU A 9 -2.08 32.35 -9.22
N LEU A 10 -2.12 33.33 -8.30
CA LEU A 10 -3.32 34.12 -8.02
C LEU A 10 -3.62 35.18 -9.08
N ALA A 11 -2.64 35.52 -9.91
CA ALA A 11 -2.83 36.39 -11.08
C ALA A 11 -3.53 35.67 -12.25
N LEU A 12 -3.59 34.33 -12.23
CA LEU A 12 -4.30 33.55 -13.25
C LEU A 12 -5.83 33.69 -13.10
N PRO A 13 -6.57 33.66 -14.22
CA PRO A 13 -8.02 33.48 -14.23
C PRO A 13 -8.44 32.25 -13.43
N GLN A 14 -9.63 32.31 -12.82
CA GLN A 14 -10.15 31.24 -11.97
C GLN A 14 -10.19 29.90 -12.71
N GLU A 15 -10.57 29.91 -13.99
CA GLU A 15 -10.72 28.72 -14.82
C GLU A 15 -9.39 27.99 -14.98
N LEU A 16 -8.28 28.71 -15.15
CA LEU A 16 -6.94 28.12 -15.23
C LEU A 16 -6.48 27.58 -13.88
N ARG A 17 -6.79 28.29 -12.79
CA ARG A 17 -6.50 27.80 -11.44
C ARG A 17 -7.26 26.52 -11.14
N ASP A 18 -8.54 26.44 -11.52
CA ASP A 18 -9.37 25.26 -11.33
C ASP A 18 -8.82 24.05 -12.08
N LEU A 19 -8.26 24.23 -13.28
CA LEU A 19 -7.57 23.17 -14.02
C LEU A 19 -6.30 22.69 -13.29
N ILE A 20 -5.49 23.62 -12.78
CA ILE A 20 -4.29 23.29 -11.99
C ILE A 20 -4.68 22.53 -10.72
N TYR A 21 -5.73 22.98 -10.04
CA TYR A 21 -6.23 22.34 -8.82
C TYR A 21 -6.79 20.95 -9.11
N LYS A 22 -7.55 20.75 -10.19
CA LYS A 22 -8.01 19.42 -10.62
C LYS A 22 -6.84 18.50 -10.92
N TYR A 23 -5.85 18.97 -11.67
CA TYR A 23 -4.65 18.18 -11.94
C TYR A 23 -3.90 17.79 -10.65
N ALA A 24 -3.78 18.72 -9.70
CA ALA A 24 -3.16 18.44 -8.41
C ALA A 24 -3.97 17.48 -7.51
N LEU A 25 -5.27 17.31 -7.79
CA LEU A 25 -6.14 16.33 -7.13
C LEU A 25 -6.10 14.94 -7.81
N ASP A 26 -5.69 14.87 -9.07
CA ASP A 26 -5.57 13.62 -9.84
C ASP A 26 -4.12 13.12 -9.93
N GLU A 27 -3.19 13.75 -9.20
CA GLU A 27 -1.75 13.51 -9.33
C GLU A 27 -1.36 12.07 -8.96
N VAL A 28 -0.67 11.42 -9.90
CA VAL A 28 0.10 10.19 -9.65
C VAL A 28 1.44 10.63 -9.08
N LEU A 29 1.81 10.07 -7.92
CA LEU A 29 3.06 10.44 -7.27
C LEU A 29 4.23 9.97 -8.13
N PRO A 30 5.22 10.84 -8.40
CA PRO A 30 6.42 10.41 -9.10
C PRO A 30 7.14 9.36 -8.25
N TRP A 31 7.66 8.34 -8.92
CA TRP A 31 8.50 7.34 -8.29
C TRP A 31 9.68 8.00 -7.58
N PRO A 32 10.06 7.57 -6.36
CA PRO A 32 11.28 8.03 -5.73
C PRO A 32 12.47 7.80 -6.66
N SER A 33 13.38 8.77 -6.77
CA SER A 33 14.57 8.68 -7.64
C SER A 33 15.43 7.45 -7.34
N GLY A 34 15.59 7.08 -6.07
CA GLY A 34 16.29 5.84 -5.66
C GLY A 34 15.59 4.55 -6.14
N PHE A 35 14.28 4.59 -6.40
CA PHE A 35 13.53 3.44 -6.93
C PHE A 35 13.61 3.33 -8.45
N GLN A 36 13.73 4.45 -9.17
CA GLN A 36 14.07 4.42 -10.60
C GLN A 36 15.44 3.80 -10.82
N GLU A 37 16.41 4.08 -9.93
CA GLU A 37 17.71 3.41 -9.93
C GLU A 37 17.59 1.94 -9.53
N TRP A 38 16.79 1.56 -8.53
CA TRP A 38 16.55 0.14 -8.19
C TRP A 38 15.92 -0.66 -9.34
N SER A 39 14.92 -0.08 -10.03
CA SER A 39 14.27 -0.71 -11.20
C SER A 39 15.18 -0.84 -12.41
N LYS A 40 16.23 -0.01 -12.52
CA LYS A 40 17.22 -0.02 -13.61
C LYS A 40 18.53 -0.72 -13.23
N SER A 41 18.76 -0.93 -11.94
CA SER A 41 20.03 -1.38 -11.38
C SER A 41 19.72 -2.42 -10.31
N CYS A 42 19.42 -3.64 -10.76
CA CYS A 42 19.55 -4.82 -9.91
C CYS A 42 21.03 -5.15 -9.69
N SER A 43 21.74 -4.23 -9.06
CA SER A 43 22.98 -4.47 -8.34
C SER A 43 22.78 -3.83 -6.97
N ILE A 44 22.63 -4.68 -5.96
CA ILE A 44 22.57 -4.31 -4.55
C ILE A 44 23.71 -3.32 -4.28
N ARG A 45 23.37 -2.04 -4.10
CA ARG A 45 24.29 -1.06 -3.54
C ARG A 45 23.91 -0.90 -2.07
N GLU A 46 24.82 -1.30 -1.20
CA GLU A 46 24.78 -1.16 0.26
C GLU A 46 24.83 0.31 0.75
N ASP A 47 24.61 1.29 -0.14
CA ASP A 47 24.89 2.71 0.08
C ASP A 47 23.65 3.57 0.34
N ASP A 48 22.47 2.98 0.56
CA ASP A 48 21.27 3.70 0.98
C ASP A 48 21.34 4.10 2.47
N ARG A 49 22.36 4.88 2.82
CA ARG A 49 22.63 5.41 4.17
C ARG A 49 21.77 6.61 4.55
N ASP A 50 20.95 7.12 3.63
CA ASP A 50 20.05 8.25 3.88
C ASP A 50 18.61 7.82 4.24
N ALA A 51 18.31 6.52 4.18
CA ALA A 51 17.13 5.97 4.87
C ALA A 51 17.44 5.90 6.37
N LEU A 52 17.28 7.03 7.07
CA LEU A 52 17.31 7.04 8.54
C LEU A 52 16.39 5.91 9.05
N PRO A 53 16.94 4.92 9.79
CA PRO A 53 16.13 3.85 10.36
C PRO A 53 15.18 4.51 11.34
N THR A 54 13.95 4.74 10.89
CA THR A 54 12.91 5.33 11.72
C THR A 54 12.46 4.21 12.63
N ASP A 55 13.08 4.10 13.80
CA ASP A 55 12.80 3.07 14.80
C ASP A 55 12.64 1.68 14.15
N ALA A 56 13.74 1.12 13.63
CA ALA A 56 13.79 -0.27 13.21
C ALA A 56 13.55 -1.15 14.45
N ARG A 57 12.27 -1.29 14.84
CA ARG A 57 11.81 -2.43 15.61
C ARG A 57 12.10 -3.62 14.71
N HIS A 58 13.25 -4.25 14.91
CA HIS A 58 13.46 -5.59 14.43
C HIS A 58 12.25 -6.39 14.92
N ASP A 59 11.38 -6.76 13.99
CA ASP A 59 10.33 -7.71 14.27
C ASP A 59 11.07 -9.04 14.47
N THR A 60 11.47 -9.31 15.71
CA THR A 60 12.25 -10.51 16.08
C THR A 60 11.51 -11.79 15.71
N ASN A 61 10.22 -11.70 15.40
CA ASN A 61 9.32 -12.82 15.16
C ASN A 61 9.08 -13.15 13.67
N GLY A 62 9.84 -12.58 12.73
CA GLY A 62 9.67 -12.89 11.29
C GLY A 62 10.89 -12.70 10.39
N GLY A 63 12.00 -12.17 10.90
CA GLY A 63 13.25 -12.00 10.14
C GLY A 63 13.17 -11.02 8.97
N LEU A 64 12.07 -10.26 8.86
CA LEU A 64 11.82 -9.29 7.79
C LEU A 64 12.03 -7.87 8.32
N ILE A 65 12.91 -7.11 7.68
CA ILE A 65 13.20 -5.71 8.01
C ILE A 65 12.28 -4.81 7.19
N PHE A 66 11.53 -3.97 7.87
CA PHE A 66 10.60 -3.03 7.25
C PHE A 66 11.28 -1.69 6.98
N HIS A 67 11.30 -1.27 5.73
CA HIS A 67 11.75 0.05 5.33
C HIS A 67 10.56 0.90 4.89
N PHE A 68 10.32 1.97 5.65
CA PHE A 68 9.39 3.02 5.30
C PHE A 68 10.17 4.24 4.81
N PRO A 69 9.68 4.96 3.78
CA PRO A 69 10.33 6.18 3.35
C PRO A 69 10.33 7.20 4.49
N ALA A 70 11.51 7.76 4.80
CA ALA A 70 11.68 8.73 5.88
C ALA A 70 10.79 9.97 5.68
N HIS A 71 10.59 10.37 4.43
CA HIS A 71 9.68 11.43 4.04
C HIS A 71 8.40 10.82 3.46
N GLY A 72 7.29 11.00 4.17
CA GLY A 72 5.98 10.62 3.65
C GLY A 72 5.68 11.33 2.32
N PRO A 73 4.89 10.67 1.44
CA PRO A 73 4.44 11.30 0.21
C PRO A 73 3.65 12.58 0.51
N ARG A 74 3.95 13.65 -0.23
CA ARG A 74 3.27 14.94 -0.12
C ARG A 74 2.53 15.23 -1.43
N PRO A 75 1.25 14.84 -1.54
CA PRO A 75 0.48 15.08 -2.76
C PRO A 75 0.34 16.60 -3.00
N ALA A 76 0.35 17.04 -4.27
CA ALA A 76 0.40 18.47 -4.61
C ALA A 76 -0.74 19.28 -3.98
N TRP A 77 -1.95 18.73 -3.90
CA TRP A 77 -3.08 19.42 -3.26
C TRP A 77 -2.80 19.80 -1.80
N TYR A 78 -2.06 18.97 -1.05
CA TYR A 78 -1.71 19.27 0.33
C TYR A 78 -0.77 20.47 0.39
N ASN A 79 0.24 20.51 -0.49
CA ASN A 79 1.13 21.66 -0.60
C ASN A 79 0.35 22.93 -0.96
N LEU A 80 -0.65 22.83 -1.85
CA LEU A 80 -1.49 23.95 -2.22
C LEU A 80 -2.38 24.44 -1.07
N LEU A 81 -2.90 23.55 -0.22
CA LEU A 81 -3.64 23.95 0.99
C LEU A 81 -2.77 24.74 1.97
N LEU A 82 -1.45 24.53 1.96
CA LEU A 82 -0.50 25.23 2.81
C LEU A 82 -0.05 26.59 2.23
N CYS A 83 -0.37 26.92 0.97
CA CYS A 83 0.11 28.14 0.32
C CYS A 83 -0.47 29.43 0.91
N CYS A 84 -1.75 29.73 0.66
CA CYS A 84 -2.40 30.95 1.15
C CYS A 84 -3.91 30.75 1.38
N ARG A 85 -4.54 31.67 2.12
CA ARG A 85 -5.97 31.57 2.46
C ARG A 85 -6.88 31.48 1.24
N THR A 86 -6.57 32.20 0.16
CA THR A 86 -7.36 32.19 -1.08
C THR A 86 -7.27 30.83 -1.77
N THR A 87 -6.07 30.35 -2.07
CA THR A 87 -5.86 29.01 -2.66
C THR A 87 -6.47 27.91 -1.80
N ASN A 88 -6.34 28.00 -0.48
CA ASN A 88 -6.97 27.06 0.44
C ASN A 88 -8.50 27.05 0.30
N LYS A 89 -9.13 28.23 0.23
CA LYS A 89 -10.57 28.36 0.02
C LYS A 89 -11.00 27.78 -1.33
N ASP A 90 -10.28 28.11 -2.40
CA ASP A 90 -10.58 27.63 -3.76
C ASP A 90 -10.50 26.10 -3.82
N ILE A 91 -9.44 25.52 -3.26
CA ILE A 91 -9.26 24.07 -3.24
C ILE A 91 -10.32 23.38 -2.41
N ARG A 92 -10.66 23.90 -1.23
CA ARG A 92 -11.75 23.33 -0.42
C ARG A 92 -13.09 23.36 -1.18
N GLN A 93 -13.36 24.43 -1.92
CA GLN A 93 -14.56 24.57 -2.73
C GLN A 93 -14.56 23.61 -3.93
N ILE A 94 -13.43 23.44 -4.61
CA ILE A 94 -13.32 22.46 -5.69
C ILE A 94 -13.43 21.06 -5.15
N VAL A 95 -12.75 20.73 -4.06
CA VAL A 95 -12.79 19.40 -3.45
C VAL A 95 -14.22 19.06 -3.04
N SER A 96 -14.97 19.98 -2.42
CA SER A 96 -16.38 19.72 -2.08
C SER A 96 -17.25 19.52 -3.32
N THR A 97 -17.05 20.34 -4.36
CA THR A 97 -17.83 20.26 -5.62
C THR A 97 -17.49 18.99 -6.41
N THR A 98 -16.21 18.64 -6.50
CA THR A 98 -15.69 17.46 -7.17
C THR A 98 -16.08 16.20 -6.40
N ALA A 99 -15.99 16.19 -5.06
CA ALA A 99 -16.41 15.04 -4.24
C ALA A 99 -17.91 14.73 -4.39
N LEU A 100 -18.76 15.76 -4.51
CA LEU A 100 -20.19 15.58 -4.80
C LEU A 100 -20.44 15.00 -6.20
N ASN A 101 -19.60 15.33 -7.17
CA ASN A 101 -19.76 14.94 -8.57
C ASN A 101 -19.04 13.64 -8.96
N GLN A 102 -18.01 13.21 -8.22
CA GLN A 102 -17.15 12.05 -8.53
C GLN A 102 -17.39 10.84 -7.60
N VAL A 103 -18.49 10.78 -6.86
CA VAL A 103 -18.85 9.61 -6.03
C VAL A 103 -18.82 8.29 -6.83
N SER A 104 -18.94 8.37 -8.17
CA SER A 104 -18.91 7.23 -9.09
C SER A 104 -17.51 6.70 -9.46
N SER A 105 -16.40 7.42 -9.17
CA SER A 105 -15.04 6.97 -9.53
C SER A 105 -14.06 7.17 -8.36
N LEU A 106 -14.24 6.42 -7.28
CA LEU A 106 -13.26 6.35 -6.20
C LEU A 106 -11.98 5.68 -6.70
N SER A 107 -10.99 6.47 -7.10
CA SER A 107 -9.67 5.95 -7.42
C SER A 107 -9.00 5.45 -6.13
N PRO A 108 -8.54 4.18 -6.08
CA PRO A 108 -7.90 3.66 -4.88
C PRO A 108 -6.56 4.35 -4.60
N ALA A 109 -6.16 4.38 -3.33
CA ALA A 109 -4.76 4.58 -2.98
C ALA A 109 -3.95 3.40 -3.53
N VAL A 110 -2.83 3.66 -4.19
CA VAL A 110 -2.02 2.59 -4.80
C VAL A 110 -0.63 2.61 -4.17
N LEU A 111 -0.29 1.51 -3.55
CA LEU A 111 0.99 1.24 -2.88
C LEU A 111 1.66 0.04 -3.55
N ASP A 112 2.93 0.13 -3.87
CA ASP A 112 3.74 -1.06 -4.13
C ASP A 112 4.42 -1.51 -2.85
N LEU A 113 4.39 -2.83 -2.64
CA LEU A 113 5.08 -3.51 -1.57
C LEU A 113 6.10 -4.46 -2.20
N SER A 114 7.37 -4.08 -2.17
CA SER A 114 8.45 -4.92 -2.69
C SER A 114 9.03 -5.77 -1.57
N ILE A 115 9.05 -7.08 -1.76
CA ILE A 115 9.45 -8.07 -0.75
C ILE A 115 10.65 -8.87 -1.28
N THR A 116 11.71 -8.87 -0.48
CA THR A 116 12.88 -9.72 -0.65
C THR A 116 12.92 -10.80 0.44
N SER A 117 13.98 -11.59 0.50
CA SER A 117 14.14 -12.59 1.54
C SER A 117 14.32 -11.99 2.94
N THR A 118 14.79 -10.75 3.04
CA THR A 118 15.14 -10.12 4.32
C THR A 118 14.49 -8.75 4.52
N THR A 119 13.95 -8.14 3.47
CA THR A 119 13.41 -6.77 3.54
C THR A 119 12.04 -6.65 2.90
N ALA A 120 11.22 -5.76 3.44
CA ALA A 120 9.99 -5.27 2.83
C ALA A 120 10.07 -3.75 2.70
N THR A 121 9.91 -3.25 1.47
CA THR A 121 9.94 -1.82 1.15
C THR A 121 8.61 -1.38 0.57
N THR A 122 8.19 -0.16 0.90
CA THR A 122 6.88 0.37 0.50
C THR A 122 7.04 1.67 -0.29
N THR A 123 6.35 1.77 -1.42
CA THR A 123 6.39 2.97 -2.27
C THR A 123 4.99 3.35 -2.74
N TRP A 124 4.64 4.62 -2.59
CA TRP A 124 3.34 5.12 -3.03
C TRP A 124 3.37 5.46 -4.52
N GLN A 125 2.47 4.87 -5.30
CA GLN A 125 2.21 5.29 -6.68
C GLN A 125 1.12 6.36 -6.73
N ARG A 126 0.09 6.21 -5.91
CA ARG A 126 -1.04 7.14 -5.86
C ARG A 126 -1.55 7.25 -4.45
N LEU A 127 -1.81 8.47 -4.03
CA LEU A 127 -2.59 8.73 -2.82
C LEU A 127 -3.85 9.51 -3.20
N PRO A 128 -5.03 9.06 -2.77
CA PRO A 128 -6.25 9.81 -3.01
C PRO A 128 -6.16 11.14 -2.28
N CYS A 129 -6.66 12.16 -2.96
CA CYS A 129 -6.45 13.54 -2.53
C CYS A 129 -7.46 14.01 -1.48
N HIS A 130 -8.48 13.20 -1.17
CA HIS A 130 -9.43 13.54 -0.11
C HIS A 130 -9.47 12.47 0.99
N PRO A 131 -9.47 12.85 2.28
CA PRO A 131 -9.56 11.89 3.39
C PRO A 131 -10.82 11.01 3.36
N GLN A 132 -11.93 11.52 2.81
CA GLN A 132 -13.18 10.74 2.67
C GLN A 132 -13.15 9.78 1.47
N GLN A 133 -12.16 9.89 0.58
CA GLN A 133 -11.95 8.98 -0.55
C GLN A 133 -10.98 7.84 -0.21
N ILE A 134 -10.44 7.82 1.02
CA ILE A 134 -9.56 6.76 1.51
C ILE A 134 -10.42 5.59 2.03
N SER A 135 -11.17 4.94 1.15
CA SER A 135 -11.92 3.72 1.48
C SER A 135 -11.31 2.47 0.85
N ILE A 136 -10.50 2.63 -0.21
CA ILE A 136 -9.88 1.52 -0.92
C ILE A 136 -8.38 1.72 -1.00
N LEU A 137 -7.62 0.71 -0.56
CA LEU A 137 -6.17 0.62 -0.68
C LEU A 137 -5.81 -0.54 -1.61
N GLN A 138 -5.20 -0.23 -2.75
CA GLN A 138 -4.57 -1.20 -3.63
C GLN A 138 -3.11 -1.38 -3.23
N ILE A 139 -2.70 -2.63 -3.04
CA ILE A 139 -1.33 -3.03 -2.71
C ILE A 139 -0.83 -3.97 -3.81
N ASN A 140 0.10 -3.50 -4.64
CA ASN A 140 0.76 -4.34 -5.63
C ASN A 140 2.00 -4.97 -4.99
N ILE A 141 1.99 -6.28 -4.83
CA ILE A 141 3.05 -7.02 -4.14
C ILE A 141 4.07 -7.47 -5.20
N ARG A 142 5.30 -6.96 -5.10
CA ARG A 142 6.41 -7.29 -6.00
C ARG A 142 7.38 -8.23 -5.30
N LEU A 143 7.55 -9.43 -5.83
CA LEU A 143 8.37 -10.48 -5.21
C LEU A 143 9.73 -10.62 -5.92
N ALA A 144 10.82 -10.41 -5.17
CA ALA A 144 12.18 -10.62 -5.70
C ALA A 144 12.65 -12.08 -5.61
N HIS A 145 12.17 -12.86 -4.63
CA HIS A 145 12.62 -14.24 -4.43
C HIS A 145 11.44 -15.21 -4.35
N LEU A 146 10.94 -15.67 -5.51
CA LEU A 146 9.75 -16.52 -5.59
C LEU A 146 9.91 -17.91 -4.94
N TRP A 147 11.15 -18.37 -4.73
CA TRP A 147 11.47 -19.69 -4.14
C TRP A 147 11.76 -19.65 -2.64
N ASP A 148 11.61 -18.48 -2.00
CA ASP A 148 11.82 -18.37 -0.56
C ASP A 148 10.81 -19.24 0.21
N THR A 149 11.30 -20.10 1.09
CA THR A 149 10.46 -21.01 1.91
C THR A 149 9.47 -20.25 2.78
N GLY A 150 9.81 -19.04 3.22
CA GLY A 150 8.93 -18.14 3.97
C GLY A 150 7.82 -17.51 3.14
N ILE A 151 7.85 -17.67 1.81
CA ILE A 151 6.80 -17.21 0.89
C ILE A 151 5.90 -18.37 0.45
N ILE A 152 6.48 -19.55 0.19
CA ILE A 152 5.75 -20.73 -0.32
C ILE A 152 5.18 -21.64 0.76
N SER A 153 5.49 -21.44 2.03
CA SER A 153 4.96 -22.29 3.10
C SER A 153 3.50 -21.97 3.44
N GLY A 154 2.64 -22.98 3.33
CA GLY A 154 1.25 -22.96 3.80
C GLY A 154 1.06 -23.48 5.23
N ALA A 155 2.13 -23.89 5.90
CA ALA A 155 2.06 -24.47 7.24
C ALA A 155 1.58 -23.43 8.26
N PRO A 156 0.56 -23.73 9.11
CA PRO A 156 0.04 -22.76 10.08
C PRO A 156 1.08 -22.23 11.07
N GLN A 157 2.12 -23.03 11.35
CA GLN A 157 3.19 -22.66 12.29
C GLN A 157 4.33 -21.86 11.65
N SER A 158 4.35 -21.72 10.32
CA SER A 158 5.36 -20.92 9.64
C SER A 158 4.86 -19.51 9.40
N ASP A 159 5.65 -18.50 9.77
CA ASP A 159 5.34 -17.12 9.44
C ASP A 159 5.51 -16.87 7.93
N ASN A 160 4.42 -16.47 7.27
CA ASN A 160 4.46 -16.12 5.85
C ASN A 160 4.89 -14.66 5.68
N LYS A 161 6.01 -14.43 4.98
CA LYS A 161 6.61 -13.10 4.83
C LYS A 161 5.68 -12.10 4.13
N ILE A 162 4.90 -12.56 3.15
CA ILE A 162 3.93 -11.69 2.44
C ILE A 162 2.85 -11.23 3.41
N ILE A 163 2.30 -12.16 4.19
CA ILE A 163 1.24 -11.87 5.16
C ILE A 163 1.74 -10.95 6.28
N ARG A 164 2.95 -11.20 6.79
CA ARG A 164 3.61 -10.32 7.75
C ARG A 164 3.71 -8.90 7.20
N ALA A 165 4.17 -8.78 5.95
CA ALA A 165 4.36 -7.50 5.33
C ALA A 165 3.03 -6.76 5.08
N LEU A 166 2.03 -7.46 4.56
CA LEU A 166 0.69 -6.93 4.37
C LEU A 166 0.06 -6.47 5.69
N PHE A 167 0.16 -7.30 6.74
CA PHE A 167 -0.36 -6.95 8.05
C PHE A 167 0.27 -5.67 8.60
N ARG A 168 1.59 -5.55 8.55
CA ARG A 168 2.32 -4.36 9.00
C ARG A 168 1.93 -3.12 8.20
N VAL A 169 1.81 -3.24 6.88
CA VAL A 169 1.36 -2.14 6.01
C VAL A 169 -0.06 -1.70 6.35
N LEU A 170 -1.00 -2.64 6.48
CA LEU A 170 -2.39 -2.34 6.80
C LEU A 170 -2.52 -1.72 8.19
N GLN A 171 -1.83 -2.28 9.19
CA GLN A 171 -1.79 -1.72 10.54
C GLN A 171 -1.25 -0.29 10.52
N GLN A 172 -0.10 -0.07 9.85
CA GLN A 172 0.52 1.25 9.78
C GLN A 172 -0.38 2.25 9.06
N TYR A 173 -0.99 1.84 7.96
CA TYR A 173 -1.90 2.68 7.19
C TYR A 173 -3.15 3.06 7.99
N CYS A 174 -3.83 2.09 8.61
CA CYS A 174 -5.04 2.37 9.36
C CYS A 174 -4.77 3.21 10.62
N LYS A 175 -3.66 2.96 11.34
CA LYS A 175 -3.36 3.62 12.62
C LYS A 175 -2.65 4.97 12.45
N TYR A 176 -1.73 5.09 11.51
CA TYR A 176 -0.87 6.27 11.33
C TYR A 176 -1.15 7.05 10.03
N GLY A 177 -1.88 6.45 9.10
CA GLY A 177 -2.22 7.03 7.81
C GLY A 177 -1.16 6.73 6.73
N PRO A 178 -1.22 7.44 5.60
CA PRO A 178 -0.29 7.24 4.47
C PRO A 178 1.17 7.61 4.77
N HIS A 179 1.41 8.36 5.86
CA HIS A 179 2.74 8.72 6.30
C HIS A 179 3.28 7.65 7.27
N PHE A 180 3.92 6.62 6.73
CA PHE A 180 4.37 5.47 7.52
C PHE A 180 5.45 5.78 8.55
N SER A 181 6.27 6.82 8.39
CA SER A 181 7.25 7.25 9.39
C SER A 181 6.64 8.12 10.52
N ARG A 182 5.32 8.34 10.51
CA ARG A 182 4.65 9.13 11.54
C ARG A 182 4.71 8.43 12.90
N LYS A 183 5.22 9.13 13.92
CA LYS A 183 5.36 8.61 15.29
C LYS A 183 4.06 8.60 16.09
N THR A 184 3.15 9.53 15.81
CA THR A 184 1.89 9.67 16.54
C THR A 184 0.73 9.05 15.77
N PRO A 185 -0.14 8.25 16.40
CA PRO A 185 -1.30 7.70 15.72
C PRO A 185 -2.26 8.82 15.28
N LEU A 186 -3.13 8.50 14.32
CA LEU A 186 -4.24 9.38 13.95
C LEU A 186 -5.22 9.54 15.11
N ALA A 187 -5.79 10.73 15.27
CA ALA A 187 -6.84 10.98 16.25
C ALA A 187 -8.08 10.09 16.01
N ARG A 188 -8.33 9.77 14.74
CA ARG A 188 -9.31 8.77 14.32
C ARG A 188 -8.61 7.82 13.34
N PRO A 189 -8.43 6.54 13.67
CA PRO A 189 -7.90 5.55 12.74
C PRO A 189 -8.71 5.52 11.44
N LEU A 190 -8.03 5.27 10.32
CA LEU A 190 -8.69 5.07 9.04
C LEU A 190 -9.41 3.72 9.04
N GLN A 191 -10.57 3.69 8.41
CA GLN A 191 -11.34 2.49 8.17
C GLN A 191 -11.43 2.30 6.67
N LEU A 192 -10.91 1.18 6.19
CA LEU A 192 -10.92 0.80 4.80
C LEU A 192 -12.14 -0.09 4.53
N ASP A 193 -12.86 0.21 3.45
CA ASP A 193 -13.88 -0.69 2.94
C ASP A 193 -13.23 -1.92 2.31
N ALA A 194 -12.15 -1.72 1.54
CA ALA A 194 -11.47 -2.80 0.84
C ALA A 194 -9.94 -2.61 0.72
N ALA A 195 -9.21 -3.72 0.78
CA ALA A 195 -7.82 -3.83 0.35
C ALA A 195 -7.77 -4.66 -0.93
N LEU A 196 -7.34 -4.07 -2.04
CA LEU A 196 -7.16 -4.75 -3.32
C LEU A 196 -5.71 -5.21 -3.41
N LEU A 197 -5.48 -6.47 -3.71
CA LEU A 197 -4.16 -7.07 -3.67
C LEU A 197 -3.85 -7.73 -5.01
N THR A 198 -2.66 -7.46 -5.55
CA THR A 198 -2.11 -8.13 -6.74
C THR A 198 -0.71 -8.66 -6.41
N VAL A 199 -0.26 -9.71 -7.11
CA VAL A 199 1.10 -10.24 -7.03
C VAL A 199 1.76 -10.21 -8.40
N GLU A 200 2.98 -9.71 -8.44
CA GLU A 200 3.82 -9.68 -9.62
C GLU A 200 5.27 -10.07 -9.25
N PRO A 201 6.03 -10.67 -10.18
CA PRO A 201 7.46 -10.78 -10.01
C PRO A 201 8.10 -9.38 -10.04
N ALA A 202 9.19 -9.19 -9.28
CA ALA A 202 9.94 -7.93 -9.32
C ALA A 202 10.74 -7.74 -10.61
N PHE A 203 11.07 -8.83 -11.30
CA PHE A 203 11.82 -8.85 -12.56
C PHE A 203 10.90 -9.03 -13.76
N SER A 204 11.39 -8.68 -14.94
CA SER A 204 10.66 -8.98 -16.18
C SER A 204 10.49 -10.49 -16.36
N THR A 205 9.42 -10.92 -17.03
CA THR A 205 9.12 -12.34 -17.25
C THR A 205 10.25 -13.02 -18.03
N GLU A 206 10.86 -12.32 -18.98
CA GLU A 206 11.97 -12.81 -19.81
C GLU A 206 13.23 -13.10 -18.98
N GLU A 207 13.61 -12.19 -18.07
CA GLU A 207 14.73 -12.42 -17.14
C GLU A 207 14.42 -13.55 -16.16
N SER A 208 13.18 -13.60 -15.68
CA SER A 208 12.75 -14.59 -14.70
C SER A 208 12.74 -16.03 -15.27
N GLU A 209 12.30 -16.20 -16.51
CA GLU A 209 12.36 -17.50 -17.22
C GLU A 209 13.80 -17.96 -17.44
N TYR A 210 14.69 -17.03 -17.82
CA TYR A 210 16.09 -17.35 -18.05
C TYR A 210 16.81 -17.82 -16.78
N PHE A 211 16.62 -17.13 -15.65
CA PHE A 211 17.32 -17.45 -14.41
C PHE A 211 16.69 -18.58 -13.60
N PHE A 212 15.37 -18.77 -13.72
CA PHE A 212 14.64 -19.63 -12.78
C PHE A 212 13.68 -20.63 -13.43
N GLY A 213 13.68 -20.72 -14.77
CA GLY A 213 12.89 -21.70 -15.51
C GLY A 213 11.43 -21.29 -15.66
N ASN A 214 10.57 -21.62 -14.68
CA ASN A 214 9.12 -21.43 -14.80
C ASN A 214 8.55 -20.52 -13.68
N PRO A 215 8.73 -19.19 -13.81
CA PRO A 215 8.23 -18.22 -12.82
C PRO A 215 6.70 -18.23 -12.70
N SER A 216 5.97 -18.52 -13.78
CA SER A 216 4.49 -18.57 -13.78
C SER A 216 3.95 -19.68 -12.90
N GLN A 217 4.54 -20.88 -12.97
CA GLN A 217 4.16 -21.99 -12.08
C GLN A 217 4.48 -21.70 -10.62
N GLN A 218 5.61 -21.03 -10.37
CA GLN A 218 6.00 -20.63 -9.03
C GLN A 218 5.05 -19.56 -8.47
N LEU A 219 4.67 -18.57 -9.28
CA LEU A 219 3.68 -17.55 -8.93
C LEU A 219 2.31 -18.16 -8.66
N ALA A 220 1.89 -19.15 -9.43
CA ALA A 220 0.65 -19.89 -9.15
C ALA A 220 0.71 -20.59 -7.79
N THR A 221 1.85 -21.21 -7.45
CA THR A 221 2.09 -21.84 -6.13
C THR A 221 2.02 -20.81 -5.01
N VAL A 222 2.74 -19.70 -5.14
CA VAL A 222 2.73 -18.59 -4.18
C VAL A 222 1.31 -18.04 -4.01
N SER A 223 0.58 -17.86 -5.11
CA SER A 223 -0.78 -17.33 -5.10
C SER A 223 -1.76 -18.28 -4.41
N GLY A 224 -1.65 -19.59 -4.63
CA GLY A 224 -2.45 -20.61 -3.93
C GLY A 224 -2.19 -20.62 -2.43
N VAL A 225 -0.92 -20.52 -2.01
CA VAL A 225 -0.54 -20.42 -0.59
C VAL A 225 -1.07 -19.13 0.03
N LEU A 226 -0.91 -18.02 -0.68
CA LEU A 226 -1.36 -16.70 -0.24
C LEU A 226 -2.88 -16.65 -0.10
N MET A 227 -3.62 -17.25 -1.03
CA MET A 227 -5.09 -17.38 -0.96
C MET A 227 -5.54 -18.01 0.37
N VAL A 228 -4.89 -19.12 0.79
CA VAL A 228 -5.20 -19.79 2.06
C VAL A 228 -4.93 -18.86 3.24
N TRP A 229 -3.78 -18.19 3.24
CA TRP A 229 -3.39 -17.29 4.32
C TRP A 229 -4.26 -16.03 4.41
N LEU A 230 -4.63 -15.43 3.27
CA LEU A 230 -5.54 -14.28 3.23
C LEU A 230 -6.91 -14.64 3.82
N GLY A 231 -7.41 -15.84 3.51
CA GLY A 231 -8.63 -16.36 4.12
C GLY A 231 -8.52 -16.49 5.64
N ARG A 232 -7.41 -17.01 6.16
CA ARG A 232 -7.16 -17.10 7.61
C ARG A 232 -7.01 -15.71 8.24
N LEU A 233 -6.26 -14.81 7.61
CA LEU A 233 -6.06 -13.45 8.11
C LEU A 233 -7.38 -12.69 8.20
N ALA A 234 -8.23 -12.80 7.18
CA ALA A 234 -9.55 -12.17 7.17
C ALA A 234 -10.46 -12.67 8.30
N ARG A 235 -10.34 -13.94 8.69
CA ARG A 235 -11.10 -14.56 9.79
C ARG A 235 -10.48 -14.36 11.17
N SER A 236 -9.18 -14.07 11.26
CA SER A 236 -8.45 -13.98 12.54
C SER A 236 -8.97 -12.93 13.53
N GLY A 237 -9.88 -12.05 13.12
CA GLY A 237 -10.37 -10.93 13.91
C GLY A 237 -9.40 -9.75 14.03
N LEU A 238 -8.13 -9.90 13.61
CA LEU A 238 -7.10 -8.87 13.73
C LEU A 238 -7.42 -7.59 12.95
N LEU A 239 -8.06 -7.73 11.78
CA LEU A 239 -8.40 -6.60 10.92
C LEU A 239 -9.81 -6.03 11.19
N SER A 240 -10.53 -6.64 12.14
CA SER A 240 -11.93 -6.29 12.43
C SER A 240 -12.07 -4.83 12.86
N GLY A 241 -13.06 -4.15 12.30
CA GLY A 241 -13.32 -2.72 12.56
C GLY A 241 -12.36 -1.74 11.86
N SER A 242 -11.30 -2.24 11.21
CA SER A 242 -10.35 -1.42 10.45
C SER A 242 -10.42 -1.68 8.94
N LEU A 243 -10.73 -2.91 8.53
CA LEU A 243 -10.87 -3.31 7.13
C LEU A 243 -12.17 -4.11 6.92
N GLY A 244 -12.93 -3.78 5.87
CA GLY A 244 -14.16 -4.49 5.53
C GLY A 244 -13.93 -5.80 4.76
N LYS A 245 -13.12 -5.77 3.70
CA LYS A 245 -12.80 -6.94 2.88
C LYS A 245 -11.40 -6.88 2.28
N ILE A 246 -10.85 -8.04 1.96
CA ILE A 246 -9.66 -8.21 1.12
C ILE A 246 -10.13 -8.73 -0.23
N VAL A 247 -9.70 -8.11 -1.31
CA VAL A 247 -9.95 -8.54 -2.69
C VAL A 247 -8.63 -8.95 -3.29
N TRP A 248 -8.53 -10.21 -3.67
CA TRP A 248 -7.35 -10.79 -4.30
C TRP A 248 -7.58 -10.91 -5.80
N ASP A 249 -6.85 -10.11 -6.56
CA ASP A 249 -6.90 -10.09 -8.02
C ASP A 249 -5.60 -10.70 -8.55
N CYS A 250 -5.69 -11.90 -9.11
CA CYS A 250 -4.53 -12.67 -9.50
C CYS A 250 -4.81 -13.52 -10.72
N ASP A 251 -4.13 -13.19 -11.81
CA ASP A 251 -4.23 -13.91 -13.08
C ASP A 251 -3.66 -15.34 -13.01
N TYR A 252 -2.83 -15.65 -12.00
CA TYR A 252 -2.13 -16.93 -11.88
C TYR A 252 -2.95 -18.05 -11.22
N VAL A 253 -4.16 -17.77 -10.73
CA VAL A 253 -5.05 -18.76 -10.06
C VAL A 253 -6.12 -19.31 -11.01
N TYR A 254 -5.93 -19.12 -12.33
CA TYR A 254 -6.89 -19.40 -13.40
C TYR A 254 -7.54 -20.79 -13.36
N GLU A 255 -6.83 -21.82 -12.89
CA GLU A 255 -7.36 -23.20 -12.86
C GLU A 255 -8.28 -23.51 -11.68
N LEU A 256 -8.19 -22.75 -10.58
CA LEU A 256 -8.96 -23.01 -9.34
C LEU A 256 -10.25 -22.20 -9.25
N THR A 257 -10.26 -21.01 -9.82
CA THR A 257 -11.44 -20.14 -9.89
C THR A 257 -12.03 -20.26 -11.30
N MET A 258 -13.13 -20.99 -11.45
CA MET A 258 -13.86 -21.15 -12.72
C MET A 258 -14.52 -19.84 -13.19
N GLY A 259 -13.72 -18.80 -13.45
CA GLY A 259 -14.13 -17.46 -13.79
C GLY A 259 -13.05 -16.44 -13.45
N LYS A 260 -12.93 -15.37 -14.26
CA LYS A 260 -12.01 -14.23 -14.06
C LYS A 260 -12.45 -13.29 -12.93
N GLU A 261 -13.21 -13.77 -11.95
CA GLU A 261 -13.67 -12.89 -10.87
C GLU A 261 -12.63 -12.84 -9.74
N PRO A 262 -12.33 -11.65 -9.21
CA PRO A 262 -11.39 -11.53 -8.11
C PRO A 262 -11.95 -12.21 -6.85
N LEU A 263 -11.08 -12.87 -6.09
CA LEU A 263 -11.46 -13.56 -4.88
C LEU A 263 -11.70 -12.55 -3.75
N VAL A 264 -12.85 -12.66 -3.07
CA VAL A 264 -13.23 -11.72 -2.00
C VAL A 264 -13.28 -12.42 -0.66
N PHE A 265 -12.42 -11.99 0.26
CA PHE A 265 -12.39 -12.42 1.66
C PHE A 265 -13.01 -11.33 2.53
N LYS A 266 -14.19 -11.59 3.09
CA LYS A 266 -14.81 -10.69 4.07
C LYS A 266 -14.07 -10.78 5.39
N VAL A 267 -13.71 -9.64 5.97
CA VAL A 267 -13.09 -9.61 7.29
C VAL A 267 -14.17 -9.89 8.34
N THR A 268 -13.94 -10.90 9.17
CA THR A 268 -14.84 -11.31 10.25
C THR A 268 -14.11 -11.23 11.59
N GLY A 269 -14.88 -11.01 12.65
CA GLY A 269 -14.40 -11.11 14.04
C GLY A 269 -15.20 -12.13 14.83
N HIS A 270 -15.63 -13.23 14.19
CA HIS A 270 -16.59 -14.15 14.79
C HIS A 270 -15.88 -15.14 15.75
N PRO A 271 -16.46 -15.49 16.90
CA PRO A 271 -15.87 -16.46 17.83
C PRO A 271 -15.56 -17.86 17.27
N TRP A 272 -16.12 -18.25 16.11
CA TRP A 272 -15.81 -19.53 15.46
C TRP A 272 -14.41 -19.54 14.80
N ASP A 273 -13.77 -18.38 14.71
CA ASP A 273 -12.46 -18.19 14.07
C ASP A 273 -11.29 -18.27 15.09
N GLN A 274 -11.53 -18.83 16.29
CA GLN A 274 -10.57 -18.87 17.40
C GLN A 274 -9.24 -19.55 17.04
N ALA A 275 -9.27 -20.61 16.22
CA ALA A 275 -8.05 -21.31 15.79
C ALA A 275 -7.15 -20.44 14.90
N ASP A 276 -7.73 -19.66 13.98
CA ASP A 276 -6.99 -18.71 13.14
C ASP A 276 -6.44 -17.58 14.02
N GLN A 277 -7.24 -17.06 14.96
CA GLN A 277 -6.81 -16.05 15.93
C GLN A 277 -5.62 -16.52 16.79
N GLU A 278 -5.68 -17.73 17.35
CA GLU A 278 -4.60 -18.32 18.14
C GLU A 278 -3.34 -18.55 17.30
N THR A 279 -3.51 -18.99 16.04
CA THR A 279 -2.40 -19.15 15.09
C THR A 279 -1.66 -17.83 14.91
N PHE A 280 -2.36 -16.75 14.54
CA PHE A 280 -1.74 -15.44 14.34
C PHE A 280 -1.16 -14.85 15.64
N ARG A 281 -1.82 -15.05 16.79
CA ARG A 281 -1.27 -14.63 18.09
C ARG A 281 0.03 -15.37 18.41
N SER A 282 0.10 -16.68 18.16
CA SER A 282 1.32 -17.48 18.39
C SER A 282 2.48 -17.04 17.51
N LEU A 283 2.18 -16.54 16.31
CA LEU A 283 3.13 -15.91 15.40
C LEU A 283 3.45 -14.45 15.76
N GLY A 284 2.88 -13.91 16.85
CA GLY A 284 3.16 -12.55 17.32
C GLY A 284 2.50 -11.44 16.50
N TYR A 285 1.37 -11.71 15.85
CA TYR A 285 0.56 -10.67 15.22
C TYR A 285 -0.30 -9.97 16.28
N GLU A 286 -0.13 -8.66 16.42
CA GLU A 286 -0.85 -7.83 17.38
C GLU A 286 -1.29 -6.54 16.70
N TRP A 287 -2.56 -6.16 16.87
CA TRP A 287 -3.13 -4.95 16.28
C TRP A 287 -2.95 -3.70 17.16
N ASP A 288 -2.87 -3.88 18.48
CA ASP A 288 -2.94 -2.84 19.51
C ASP A 288 -1.65 -2.02 19.70
#